data_AF-I4YBR1-F1
#
_entry.id   AF-I4YBR1-F1
#
_cell.length_a   1.000
_cell.length_b   1.000
_cell.length_c   1.000
_cell.angle_alpha   90.00
_cell.angle_beta   90.00
_cell.angle_gamma   90.00
#
_symmetry.space_group_name_H-M   'P 1'
#
loop_
_entity.id
_entity.type
_entity.pdbx_description
1 polymer ?
#
loop_
_entity_poly.entity_id
_entity_poly.type
_entity_poly.pdbx_seq_one_letter_code
_entity_poly.pdbx_strand_id
1 'polypeptide(L)'
;MVRNNTNNTVRGPTSALTSFLREQGITGPAGYPYRRLDQPANNQTTPANASTSQTPLPQDQSSDSEDLDRDDDIEPSSKRLKVQTQIDQEEDPYTAPSRAESTSSGGIGSKTACIECQSKVIITKYTPPGPDGIGVLCPKCTTALGIDPFKQDQPKRKKAPKREKRNVPSIELPKKPKSLSDYAIKVIIDNIDHVESLNEIGINALETIAKIISKNRSLNPRTLQLFLGSHQESLSLYDAANLDTECLKSIAVLCPHLKNLTIHFAGQLSGDVIKAWTSKFKNLTSLDIHGAYLVKPNDWVAMIKKFGSSLTSFKVSHCSKFDESCVEALGNTCANLESLSLSQIMMYNQGIDHLCKLEKIKQLEIIEINGEVTSEAIVNLLKYIGGGIELLTLSKNPDLDDETLSVGIKLHCPNIRQLNLSDCESFENDGFKSLFNDWNAENLNVLDISKDYTIVDDGIEAIVDNVGKNIEVFGMNKLKNVTRNQLISISTKMPKLKEIDISWCSQTDDSVIKSFMENCQHLKQIKCFGCLLLTRFCPQKSGVQIIGCPALLML
;
A
#
# COMPACT_ATOMS: atom_id res chain seq x y z
N MET A 1 47.17 -29.08 -73.21
CA MET A 1 48.36 -29.10 -72.34
C MET A 1 48.15 -28.16 -71.16
N VAL A 2 48.59 -28.58 -69.96
CA VAL A 2 49.16 -27.79 -68.84
C VAL A 2 48.67 -26.34 -68.55
N ARG A 3 47.92 -26.20 -67.43
CA ARG A 3 48.03 -25.26 -66.28
C ARG A 3 48.47 -23.76 -66.41
N ASN A 4 47.72 -22.94 -65.64
CA ASN A 4 48.10 -21.93 -64.61
C ASN A 4 48.00 -20.40 -64.85
N ASN A 5 47.26 -19.74 -63.92
CA ASN A 5 47.39 -18.41 -63.28
C ASN A 5 47.72 -17.15 -64.13
N THR A 6 47.05 -16.00 -63.93
CA THR A 6 47.10 -15.19 -62.69
C THR A 6 45.87 -14.28 -62.46
N ASN A 7 45.68 -13.86 -61.20
CA ASN A 7 44.61 -12.95 -60.77
C ASN A 7 44.85 -11.48 -61.17
N ASN A 8 43.78 -10.70 -61.33
CA ASN A 8 43.83 -9.24 -61.23
C ASN A 8 42.62 -8.73 -60.42
N THR A 9 42.86 -7.85 -59.44
CA THR A 9 41.86 -7.43 -58.44
C THR A 9 41.72 -5.91 -58.37
N VAL A 10 40.50 -5.40 -58.53
CA VAL A 10 40.14 -4.01 -58.25
C VAL A 10 39.48 -3.93 -56.86
N ARG A 11 39.89 -2.96 -56.03
CA ARG A 11 39.31 -2.71 -54.70
C ARG A 11 38.56 -1.37 -54.67
N GLY A 12 37.37 -1.38 -54.06
CA GLY A 12 36.63 -0.17 -53.70
C GLY A 12 37.14 0.50 -52.42
N PRO A 13 36.53 1.63 -52.01
CA PRO A 13 37.00 2.45 -50.89
C PRO A 13 36.84 1.78 -49.52
N THR A 14 37.77 2.06 -48.61
CA THR A 14 37.73 1.61 -47.21
C THR A 14 37.14 2.67 -46.29
N SER A 15 36.43 2.27 -45.23
CA SER A 15 35.73 3.21 -44.34
C SER A 15 36.66 3.88 -43.32
N ALA A 16 36.25 5.05 -42.82
CA ALA A 16 37.01 5.87 -41.86
C ALA A 16 37.32 5.13 -40.53
N LEU A 17 36.47 4.17 -40.14
CA LEU A 17 36.71 3.32 -38.98
C LEU A 17 37.89 2.35 -39.21
N THR A 18 38.05 1.86 -40.44
CA THR A 18 39.15 0.95 -40.81
C THR A 18 40.50 1.67 -40.92
N SER A 19 40.52 2.96 -41.30
CA SER A 19 41.75 3.78 -41.22
C SER A 19 42.11 4.10 -39.76
N PHE A 20 41.14 4.50 -38.94
CA PHE A 20 41.38 4.81 -37.52
C PHE A 20 41.94 3.61 -36.73
N LEU A 21 41.35 2.42 -36.88
CA LEU A 21 41.84 1.21 -36.22
C LEU A 21 43.25 0.80 -36.69
N ARG A 22 43.61 1.13 -37.94
CA ARG A 22 44.95 0.89 -38.49
C ARG A 22 45.99 1.88 -37.97
N GLU A 23 45.61 3.14 -37.77
CA GLU A 23 46.44 4.16 -37.11
C GLU A 23 46.70 3.84 -35.64
N GLN A 24 45.74 3.20 -34.96
CA GLN A 24 45.91 2.68 -33.60
C GLN A 24 46.60 1.31 -33.50
N GLY A 25 47.09 0.76 -34.63
CA GLY A 25 47.84 -0.50 -34.65
C GLY A 25 47.01 -1.77 -34.42
N ILE A 26 45.68 -1.69 -34.47
CA ILE A 26 44.77 -2.81 -34.16
C ILE A 26 44.41 -3.56 -35.45
N THR A 27 45.09 -4.68 -35.70
CA THR A 27 44.74 -5.62 -36.78
C THR A 27 43.82 -6.74 -36.28
N GLY A 28 42.54 -6.69 -36.62
CA GLY A 28 41.58 -7.75 -36.31
C GLY A 28 41.81 -9.05 -37.11
N PRO A 29 41.52 -10.25 -36.56
CA PRO A 29 41.66 -11.51 -37.28
C PRO A 29 40.72 -11.65 -38.48
N ALA A 30 41.15 -12.41 -39.48
CA ALA A 30 40.34 -12.68 -40.68
C ALA A 30 39.10 -13.54 -40.35
N GLY A 31 37.92 -13.11 -40.82
CA GLY A 31 36.64 -13.77 -40.55
C GLY A 31 36.24 -14.86 -41.55
N TYR A 32 35.05 -15.43 -41.35
CA TYR A 32 34.33 -16.26 -42.33
C TYR A 32 32.82 -15.89 -42.37
N PRO A 33 32.10 -16.19 -43.47
CA PRO A 33 30.93 -15.42 -43.87
C PRO A 33 29.56 -16.03 -43.51
N TYR A 34 28.54 -15.17 -43.63
CA TYR A 34 27.10 -15.51 -43.65
C TYR A 34 26.75 -16.71 -44.55
N ARG A 35 25.71 -17.46 -44.14
CA ARG A 35 24.92 -18.29 -45.05
C ARG A 35 23.42 -18.11 -44.75
N ARG A 36 22.66 -17.57 -45.72
CA ARG A 36 21.20 -17.62 -45.76
C ARG A 36 20.75 -18.96 -46.36
N LEU A 37 19.70 -19.54 -45.78
CA LEU A 37 18.76 -20.51 -46.36
C LEU A 37 17.42 -20.20 -45.67
N ASP A 38 16.48 -19.53 -46.34
CA ASP A 38 15.47 -20.08 -47.27
C ASP A 38 14.23 -20.65 -46.55
N GLN A 39 13.09 -20.01 -46.83
CA GLN A 39 11.75 -20.50 -46.48
C GLN A 39 11.29 -21.55 -47.50
N PRO A 40 10.35 -22.42 -47.09
CA PRO A 40 9.23 -22.76 -47.97
C PRO A 40 7.88 -22.38 -47.34
N ALA A 41 6.88 -22.20 -48.20
CA ALA A 41 5.61 -21.59 -47.86
C ALA A 41 4.45 -22.59 -47.76
N ASN A 42 3.38 -22.12 -47.10
CA ASN A 42 1.97 -22.40 -47.39
C ASN A 42 1.43 -23.84 -47.21
N ASN A 43 0.37 -23.98 -46.41
CA ASN A 43 -0.94 -24.30 -46.99
C ASN A 43 -2.10 -24.08 -45.99
N GLN A 44 -3.21 -23.62 -46.53
CA GLN A 44 -4.50 -23.47 -45.85
C GLN A 44 -5.32 -24.75 -46.01
N THR A 45 -6.19 -25.06 -45.03
CA THR A 45 -7.51 -25.66 -45.30
C THR A 45 -8.47 -25.47 -44.13
N THR A 46 -9.59 -24.79 -44.39
CA THR A 46 -10.85 -24.95 -43.66
C THR A 46 -11.70 -26.04 -44.34
N PRO A 47 -12.71 -26.60 -43.65
CA PRO A 47 -14.09 -26.22 -44.03
C PRO A 47 -15.05 -26.10 -42.83
N ALA A 48 -16.32 -25.74 -43.11
CA ALA A 48 -17.37 -25.40 -42.15
C ALA A 48 -18.59 -26.34 -42.21
N ASN A 49 -19.45 -26.28 -41.19
CA ASN A 49 -20.93 -26.53 -41.13
C ASN A 49 -21.36 -26.35 -39.64
N ALA A 50 -22.41 -25.60 -39.23
CA ALA A 50 -23.85 -25.67 -39.52
C ALA A 50 -24.50 -26.98 -38.97
N SER A 51 -25.60 -27.02 -38.18
CA SER A 51 -26.80 -26.15 -38.12
C SER A 51 -27.64 -26.31 -36.80
N THR A 52 -28.54 -25.33 -36.50
CA THR A 52 -29.92 -25.39 -35.87
C THR A 52 -30.28 -26.41 -34.75
N SER A 53 -31.11 -26.13 -33.71
CA SER A 53 -32.52 -25.67 -33.76
C SER A 53 -33.15 -25.18 -32.42
N GLN A 54 -33.95 -24.09 -32.51
CA GLN A 54 -35.29 -23.76 -31.95
C GLN A 54 -35.94 -24.42 -30.69
N THR A 55 -36.37 -23.54 -29.74
CA THR A 55 -37.67 -23.37 -28.96
C THR A 55 -38.68 -24.53 -28.75
N PRO A 56 -39.49 -24.58 -27.63
CA PRO A 56 -40.40 -23.48 -27.19
C PRO A 56 -40.74 -23.30 -25.67
N LEU A 57 -41.56 -22.26 -25.39
CA LEU A 57 -42.34 -21.92 -24.17
C LEU A 57 -43.73 -22.66 -24.17
N PRO A 58 -44.70 -22.53 -23.20
CA PRO A 58 -44.94 -21.44 -22.21
C PRO A 58 -45.60 -21.79 -20.83
N GLN A 59 -46.05 -20.75 -20.08
CA GLN A 59 -47.20 -20.67 -19.12
C GLN A 59 -47.07 -21.28 -17.68
N ASP A 60 -47.68 -20.73 -16.61
CA ASP A 60 -48.38 -19.44 -16.33
C ASP A 60 -48.60 -19.20 -14.79
N GLN A 61 -49.27 -18.09 -14.39
CA GLN A 61 -49.83 -17.72 -13.05
C GLN A 61 -48.86 -17.09 -12.01
N SER A 62 -48.91 -15.77 -11.72
CA SER A 62 -49.88 -14.96 -10.92
C SER A 62 -49.76 -15.18 -9.39
N SER A 63 -49.77 -14.20 -8.49
CA SER A 63 -49.88 -12.73 -8.52
C SER A 63 -49.32 -12.19 -7.16
N ASP A 64 -49.43 -10.95 -6.65
CA ASP A 64 -50.19 -9.71 -6.97
C ASP A 64 -49.36 -8.45 -6.58
N SER A 65 -49.96 -7.26 -6.68
CA SER A 65 -49.41 -5.94 -6.30
C SER A 65 -50.25 -5.24 -5.22
N GLU A 66 -49.68 -4.31 -4.44
CA GLU A 66 -50.28 -2.97 -4.19
C GLU A 66 -49.35 -2.01 -3.41
N ASP A 67 -49.37 -0.73 -3.82
CA ASP A 67 -48.77 0.42 -3.12
C ASP A 67 -49.65 0.90 -1.94
N LEU A 68 -49.15 1.81 -1.08
CA LEU A 68 -49.90 3.00 -0.60
C LEU A 68 -49.06 3.91 0.33
N ASP A 69 -49.06 5.22 0.04
CA ASP A 69 -48.46 6.29 0.87
C ASP A 69 -49.28 6.66 2.12
N ARG A 70 -48.66 7.35 3.10
CA ARG A 70 -49.23 8.50 3.84
C ARG A 70 -48.26 9.22 4.80
N ASP A 71 -48.45 10.53 4.91
CA ASP A 71 -47.73 11.51 5.74
C ASP A 71 -48.44 11.85 7.09
N ASP A 72 -47.78 12.71 7.90
CA ASP A 72 -48.21 13.53 9.05
C ASP A 72 -48.54 12.79 10.39
N ASP A 73 -48.09 13.22 11.59
CA ASP A 73 -48.28 14.55 12.22
C ASP A 73 -47.39 14.79 13.49
N ILE A 74 -47.51 15.96 14.18
CA ILE A 74 -46.51 16.55 15.13
C ILE A 74 -46.95 16.78 16.61
N GLU A 75 -46.08 16.42 17.59
CA GLU A 75 -45.93 16.93 19.01
C GLU A 75 -47.10 16.80 20.05
N PRO A 76 -46.97 17.15 21.39
CA PRO A 76 -45.90 17.85 22.15
C PRO A 76 -45.48 17.35 23.58
N SER A 77 -44.26 17.74 23.98
CA SER A 77 -43.75 18.19 25.31
C SER A 77 -44.07 17.52 26.68
N SER A 78 -43.04 17.41 27.54
CA SER A 78 -43.17 17.59 29.00
C SER A 78 -41.87 18.19 29.62
N LYS A 79 -41.89 18.63 30.90
CA LYS A 79 -41.02 19.71 31.42
C LYS A 79 -39.99 19.29 32.50
N ARG A 80 -38.82 19.94 32.43
CA ARG A 80 -37.92 20.44 33.52
C ARG A 80 -37.71 19.60 34.79
N LEU A 81 -36.42 19.50 35.15
CA LEU A 81 -35.94 19.89 36.48
C LEU A 81 -34.62 20.67 36.37
N LYS A 82 -34.49 21.76 37.13
CA LYS A 82 -33.26 22.57 37.22
C LYS A 82 -32.55 22.24 38.53
N VAL A 83 -31.22 22.11 38.50
CA VAL A 83 -30.39 22.36 39.68
C VAL A 83 -29.86 23.79 39.60
N GLN A 84 -29.77 24.44 40.76
CA GLN A 84 -29.48 25.85 40.89
C GLN A 84 -28.39 26.02 41.95
N THR A 85 -27.26 26.63 41.57
CA THR A 85 -26.19 27.02 42.50
C THR A 85 -25.74 28.43 42.13
N GLN A 86 -25.34 29.19 43.15
CA GLN A 86 -25.28 30.65 43.10
C GLN A 86 -23.97 31.19 42.51
N ILE A 87 -24.02 32.48 42.20
CA ILE A 87 -22.94 33.32 41.70
C ILE A 87 -22.17 33.86 42.91
N ASP A 88 -20.85 33.92 42.82
CA ASP A 88 -20.04 34.96 43.49
C ASP A 88 -19.30 35.79 42.42
N GLN A 89 -19.14 37.09 42.66
CA GLN A 89 -18.53 38.07 41.77
C GLN A 89 -17.36 38.76 42.48
N GLU A 90 -16.22 38.89 41.80
CA GLU A 90 -15.09 39.83 42.02
C GLU A 90 -14.01 39.46 40.98
N GLU A 91 -13.24 40.34 40.33
CA GLU A 91 -13.40 41.76 39.97
C GLU A 91 -12.62 41.99 38.64
N ASP A 92 -12.95 43.01 37.85
CA ASP A 92 -12.33 43.31 36.54
C ASP A 92 -10.91 43.91 36.72
N PRO A 93 -9.92 43.68 35.83
CA PRO A 93 -9.79 44.60 34.69
C PRO A 93 -9.15 44.01 33.41
N TYR A 94 -9.63 44.40 32.22
CA TYR A 94 -8.96 45.39 31.35
C TYR A 94 -9.61 45.51 29.95
N THR A 95 -9.70 46.74 29.46
CA THR A 95 -10.46 47.15 28.28
C THR A 95 -9.82 46.80 26.93
N ALA A 96 -10.63 46.34 25.97
CA ALA A 96 -10.35 46.44 24.54
C ALA A 96 -11.56 47.05 23.79
N PRO A 97 -11.40 48.13 23.00
CA PRO A 97 -12.54 48.90 22.48
C PRO A 97 -13.16 48.28 21.23
N SER A 98 -14.45 47.93 21.31
CA SER A 98 -15.27 47.61 20.14
C SER A 98 -15.67 48.89 19.40
N ARG A 99 -14.96 49.20 18.32
CA ARG A 99 -15.27 50.31 17.40
C ARG A 99 -16.55 49.99 16.62
N ALA A 100 -17.69 50.42 17.13
CA ALA A 100 -18.98 50.45 16.42
C ALA A 100 -19.35 51.90 16.10
N GLU A 101 -19.26 52.27 14.82
CA GLU A 101 -19.64 53.61 14.36
C GLU A 101 -21.17 53.76 14.42
N SER A 102 -21.62 54.90 14.94
CA SER A 102 -23.02 55.17 15.26
C SER A 102 -23.85 55.45 14.00
N THR A 103 -24.83 54.58 13.71
CA THR A 103 -25.97 54.92 12.85
C THR A 103 -27.19 55.21 13.72
N SER A 104 -27.97 56.24 13.37
CA SER A 104 -28.88 56.97 14.26
C SER A 104 -30.24 56.30 14.51
N SER A 105 -30.26 54.98 14.69
CA SER A 105 -31.42 54.18 15.09
C SER A 105 -31.05 53.33 16.29
N GLY A 106 -31.78 53.49 17.40
CA GLY A 106 -31.44 52.88 18.69
C GLY A 106 -31.25 51.36 18.63
N GLY A 107 -30.44 50.83 19.55
CA GLY A 107 -30.08 49.41 19.59
C GLY A 107 -31.29 48.45 19.65
N ILE A 108 -31.01 47.19 19.33
CA ILE A 108 -32.00 46.09 19.31
C ILE A 108 -32.76 46.05 20.63
N GLY A 109 -34.09 46.08 20.56
CA GLY A 109 -35.01 46.18 21.71
C GLY A 109 -35.63 47.57 21.92
N SER A 110 -35.10 48.62 21.28
CA SER A 110 -35.67 49.97 21.38
C SER A 110 -36.99 50.15 20.60
N LYS A 111 -37.85 51.06 21.07
CA LYS A 111 -39.13 51.41 20.44
C LYS A 111 -38.97 52.68 19.61
N THR A 112 -39.31 52.63 18.32
CA THR A 112 -39.28 53.80 17.40
C THR A 112 -40.55 53.83 16.56
N ALA A 113 -40.76 54.91 15.79
CA ALA A 113 -41.83 54.96 14.79
C ALA A 113 -41.35 54.36 13.45
N CYS A 114 -42.27 53.70 12.74
CA CYS A 114 -42.11 53.32 11.33
C CYS A 114 -41.98 54.59 10.48
N ILE A 115 -40.99 54.68 9.59
CA ILE A 115 -40.80 55.89 8.78
C ILE A 115 -41.97 56.16 7.82
N GLU A 116 -42.61 55.10 7.30
CA GLU A 116 -43.66 55.19 6.28
C GLU A 116 -45.05 55.51 6.85
N CYS A 117 -45.40 54.94 8.00
CA CYS A 117 -46.76 55.02 8.56
C CYS A 117 -46.82 55.48 10.02
N GLN A 118 -45.68 55.89 10.60
CA GLN A 118 -45.51 56.41 11.97
C GLN A 118 -46.02 55.51 13.12
N SER A 119 -46.47 54.29 12.82
CA SER A 119 -46.83 53.28 13.82
C SER A 119 -45.63 52.90 14.71
N LYS A 120 -45.88 52.60 15.99
CA LYS A 120 -44.81 52.22 16.94
C LYS A 120 -44.32 50.80 16.65
N VAL A 121 -43.02 50.65 16.41
CA VAL A 121 -42.31 49.41 16.10
C VAL A 121 -41.23 49.17 17.15
N ILE A 122 -40.96 47.91 17.50
CA ILE A 122 -39.80 47.51 18.31
C ILE A 122 -38.71 47.05 17.34
N ILE A 123 -37.51 47.61 17.44
CA ILE A 123 -36.36 47.19 16.63
C ILE A 123 -35.93 45.79 17.07
N THR A 124 -36.06 44.84 16.17
CA THR A 124 -35.52 43.47 16.32
C THR A 124 -34.42 43.25 15.30
N LYS A 125 -33.65 42.16 15.43
CA LYS A 125 -32.62 41.77 14.45
C LYS A 125 -33.18 41.58 13.01
N TYR A 126 -34.50 41.42 12.87
CA TYR A 126 -35.20 41.16 11.61
C TYR A 126 -36.06 42.36 11.15
N THR A 127 -35.92 43.52 11.78
CA THR A 127 -36.60 44.76 11.35
C THR A 127 -35.75 45.44 10.28
N PRO A 128 -36.16 45.48 9.00
CA PRO A 128 -35.34 46.08 7.96
C PRO A 128 -35.30 47.61 8.07
N PRO A 129 -34.19 48.25 7.64
CA PRO A 129 -34.10 49.70 7.52
C PRO A 129 -35.05 50.22 6.42
N GLY A 130 -35.31 51.53 6.43
CA GLY A 130 -36.00 52.21 5.34
C GLY A 130 -35.24 52.12 3.99
N PRO A 131 -35.89 52.42 2.85
CA PRO A 131 -35.29 52.26 1.52
C PRO A 131 -33.97 53.03 1.33
N ASP A 132 -33.87 54.22 1.94
CA ASP A 132 -32.67 55.08 1.90
C ASP A 132 -31.66 54.76 3.03
N GLY A 133 -31.83 53.64 3.73
CA GLY A 133 -30.98 53.23 4.86
C GLY A 133 -31.22 53.99 6.18
N ILE A 134 -32.20 54.90 6.21
CA ILE A 134 -32.52 55.75 7.37
C ILE A 134 -33.87 55.33 7.97
N GLY A 135 -33.91 55.16 9.30
CA GLY A 135 -35.10 54.72 10.01
C GLY A 135 -35.43 53.22 9.81
N VAL A 136 -36.56 52.79 10.36
CA VAL A 136 -37.02 51.38 10.30
C VAL A 136 -38.45 51.28 9.77
N LEU A 137 -38.77 50.15 9.14
CA LEU A 137 -40.10 49.84 8.62
C LEU A 137 -40.86 48.87 9.54
N CYS A 138 -42.18 49.05 9.64
CA CYS A 138 -43.05 48.07 10.29
C CYS A 138 -43.32 46.89 9.34
N PRO A 139 -43.59 45.67 9.87
CA PRO A 139 -43.80 44.48 9.03
C PRO A 139 -44.82 44.67 7.90
N LYS A 140 -45.91 45.43 8.13
CA LYS A 140 -46.93 45.71 7.11
C LYS A 140 -46.39 46.54 5.94
N CYS A 141 -45.58 47.56 6.22
CA CYS A 141 -44.95 48.40 5.20
C CYS A 141 -43.84 47.63 4.46
N THR A 142 -43.06 46.82 5.19
CA THR A 142 -42.05 45.92 4.63
C THR A 142 -42.66 44.97 3.58
N THR A 143 -43.76 44.29 3.92
CA THR A 143 -44.46 43.39 2.98
C THR A 143 -45.11 44.16 1.82
N ALA A 144 -45.67 45.34 2.05
CA ALA A 144 -46.25 46.17 0.99
C ALA A 144 -45.23 46.66 -0.04
N LEU A 145 -43.97 46.86 0.37
CA LEU A 145 -42.85 47.23 -0.50
C LEU A 145 -42.14 46.02 -1.14
N GLY A 146 -42.62 44.79 -0.91
CA GLY A 146 -42.04 43.57 -1.49
C GLY A 146 -40.65 43.20 -0.95
N ILE A 147 -40.25 43.75 0.19
CA ILE A 147 -38.93 43.50 0.82
C ILE A 147 -39.05 42.27 1.72
N ASP A 148 -38.36 41.19 1.38
CA ASP A 148 -38.34 39.94 2.16
C ASP A 148 -37.33 40.05 3.34
N PRO A 149 -37.79 40.03 4.63
CA PRO A 149 -36.90 40.16 5.79
C PRO A 149 -35.92 38.99 5.98
N PHE A 150 -36.14 37.85 5.33
CA PHE A 150 -35.37 36.62 5.55
C PHE A 150 -34.31 36.35 4.48
N LYS A 151 -34.25 37.18 3.44
CA LYS A 151 -33.29 37.03 2.34
C LYS A 151 -31.91 37.56 2.71
N GLN A 152 -31.19 36.81 3.55
CA GLN A 152 -29.79 37.10 3.87
C GLN A 152 -28.90 36.82 2.65
N ASP A 153 -28.31 37.86 2.09
CA ASP A 153 -27.17 37.74 1.18
C ASP A 153 -26.01 37.07 1.94
N GLN A 154 -25.81 35.77 1.73
CA GLN A 154 -24.63 35.09 2.27
C GLN A 154 -23.38 35.72 1.65
N PRO A 155 -22.43 36.25 2.44
CA PRO A 155 -21.20 36.80 1.90
C PRO A 155 -20.46 35.68 1.18
N LYS A 156 -20.32 35.81 -0.15
CA LYS A 156 -19.57 34.84 -0.98
C LYS A 156 -18.23 34.57 -0.33
N ARG A 157 -18.06 33.36 0.25
CA ARG A 157 -16.80 32.93 0.85
C ARG A 157 -15.70 33.13 -0.20
N LYS A 158 -14.82 34.12 0.03
CA LYS A 158 -13.60 34.28 -0.77
C LYS A 158 -12.91 32.93 -0.69
N LYS A 159 -12.77 32.24 -1.83
CA LYS A 159 -11.98 31.00 -1.90
C LYS A 159 -10.63 31.34 -1.29
N ALA A 160 -10.24 30.63 -0.23
CA ALA A 160 -8.88 30.72 0.28
C ALA A 160 -7.93 30.57 -0.92
N PRO A 161 -6.85 31.37 -1.02
CA PRO A 161 -5.90 31.19 -2.11
C PRO A 161 -5.53 29.71 -2.15
N LYS A 162 -5.54 29.10 -3.34
CA LYS A 162 -5.12 27.70 -3.49
C LYS A 162 -3.77 27.61 -2.81
N ARG A 163 -3.73 26.94 -1.66
CA ARG A 163 -2.48 26.68 -0.94
C ARG A 163 -1.66 25.89 -1.95
N GLU A 164 -0.63 26.53 -2.50
CA GLU A 164 0.26 25.83 -3.43
C GLU A 164 0.65 24.54 -2.73
N LYS A 165 0.53 23.41 -3.43
CA LYS A 165 1.07 22.17 -2.91
C LYS A 165 2.55 22.46 -2.71
N ARG A 166 2.98 22.64 -1.46
CA ARG A 166 4.40 22.73 -1.12
C ARG A 166 5.00 21.44 -1.66
N ASN A 167 5.70 21.55 -2.78
CA ASN A 167 6.67 20.54 -3.16
C ASN A 167 7.65 20.53 -2.01
N VAL A 168 7.52 19.53 -1.14
CA VAL A 168 8.45 19.29 -0.04
C VAL A 168 9.80 19.10 -0.69
N PRO A 169 10.77 20.01 -0.51
CA PRO A 169 12.13 19.73 -0.93
C PRO A 169 12.61 18.64 0.03
N SER A 170 12.83 17.44 -0.48
CA SER A 170 13.51 16.39 0.27
C SER A 170 14.95 16.86 0.48
N ILE A 171 15.21 17.58 1.58
CA ILE A 171 16.55 17.94 1.98
C ILE A 171 17.20 16.69 2.56
N GLU A 172 17.75 15.91 1.65
CA GLU A 172 18.57 14.77 1.96
C GLU A 172 19.88 15.30 2.56
N LEU A 173 20.16 14.92 3.81
CA LEU A 173 21.50 14.99 4.41
C LEU A 173 22.54 14.58 3.36
N PRO A 174 23.72 15.24 3.29
CA PRO A 174 24.66 15.09 2.19
C PRO A 174 24.89 13.62 1.91
N LYS A 175 24.27 13.14 0.82
CA LYS A 175 24.27 11.73 0.46
C LYS A 175 25.72 11.30 0.43
N LYS A 176 26.06 10.24 1.17
CA LYS A 176 27.31 9.50 0.92
C LYS A 176 27.40 9.37 -0.60
N PRO A 177 28.50 9.81 -1.24
CA PRO A 177 28.58 9.85 -2.69
C PRO A 177 28.19 8.47 -3.20
N LYS A 178 27.18 8.45 -4.07
CA LYS A 178 26.62 7.19 -4.57
C LYS A 178 27.76 6.35 -5.15
N SER A 179 27.67 5.04 -5.03
CA SER A 179 28.71 4.15 -5.56
C SER A 179 28.86 4.36 -7.07
N LEU A 180 30.04 4.07 -7.63
CA LEU A 180 30.23 4.12 -9.08
C LEU A 180 29.21 3.22 -9.81
N SER A 181 28.86 2.09 -9.21
CA SER A 181 27.78 1.19 -9.64
C SER A 181 26.41 1.89 -9.68
N ASP A 182 26.03 2.68 -8.67
CA ASP A 182 24.76 3.42 -8.68
C ASP A 182 24.71 4.48 -9.79
N TYR A 183 25.84 5.15 -10.06
CA TYR A 183 25.94 6.10 -11.16
C TYR A 183 25.88 5.40 -12.52
N ALA A 184 26.56 4.27 -12.69
CA ALA A 184 26.49 3.45 -13.89
C ALA A 184 25.07 2.93 -14.15
N ILE A 185 24.41 2.39 -13.12
CA ILE A 185 23.00 1.97 -13.16
C ILE A 185 22.11 3.15 -13.57
N LYS A 186 22.33 4.35 -13.02
CA LYS A 186 21.58 5.54 -13.43
C LYS A 186 21.77 5.86 -14.92
N VAL A 187 23.00 5.85 -15.43
CA VAL A 187 23.28 6.11 -16.86
C VAL A 187 22.61 5.07 -17.77
N ILE A 188 22.60 3.80 -17.37
CA ILE A 188 21.89 2.72 -18.08
C ILE A 188 20.38 3.01 -18.13
N ILE A 189 19.78 3.43 -17.02
CA ILE A 189 18.34 3.73 -16.91
C ILE A 189 17.97 4.98 -17.71
N ASP A 190 18.77 6.05 -17.61
CA ASP A 190 18.57 7.32 -18.34
C ASP A 190 18.66 7.10 -19.87
N ASN A 191 19.20 5.96 -20.34
CA ASN A 191 19.36 5.60 -21.75
C ASN A 191 18.75 4.22 -22.11
N ILE A 192 17.81 3.70 -21.31
CA ILE A 192 17.41 2.28 -21.37
C ILE A 192 16.91 1.81 -22.74
N ASP A 193 16.24 2.69 -23.50
CA ASP A 193 15.76 2.39 -24.85
C ASP A 193 16.89 2.20 -25.89
N HIS A 194 18.09 2.71 -25.61
CA HIS A 194 19.29 2.58 -26.44
C HIS A 194 20.18 1.40 -26.04
N VAL A 195 19.86 0.70 -24.94
CA VAL A 195 20.60 -0.47 -24.50
C VAL A 195 20.19 -1.67 -25.35
N GLU A 196 21.15 -2.38 -25.94
CA GLU A 196 20.90 -3.60 -26.74
C GLU A 196 20.94 -4.87 -25.89
N SER A 197 21.79 -4.92 -24.85
CA SER A 197 21.86 -6.04 -23.90
C SER A 197 22.46 -5.61 -22.56
N LEU A 198 22.14 -6.36 -21.50
CA LEU A 198 22.71 -6.21 -20.15
C LEU A 198 23.67 -7.37 -19.81
N ASN A 199 24.26 -7.98 -20.84
CA ASN A 199 25.14 -9.14 -20.69
C ASN A 199 26.29 -8.80 -19.72
N GLU A 200 26.49 -9.63 -18.70
CA GLU A 200 27.47 -9.46 -17.60
C GLU A 200 27.12 -8.47 -16.47
N ILE A 201 25.88 -7.97 -16.37
CA ILE A 201 25.43 -7.26 -15.17
C ILE A 201 25.14 -8.24 -14.01
N GLY A 202 25.75 -7.99 -12.85
CA GLY A 202 25.53 -8.78 -11.64
C GLY A 202 24.09 -8.70 -11.11
N ILE A 203 23.60 -9.80 -10.54
CA ILE A 203 22.19 -10.01 -10.15
C ILE A 203 21.59 -8.81 -9.38
N ASN A 204 22.30 -8.32 -8.34
CA ASN A 204 21.84 -7.19 -7.52
C ASN A 204 21.65 -5.89 -8.32
N ALA A 205 22.50 -5.65 -9.34
CA ALA A 205 22.38 -4.50 -10.22
C ALA A 205 21.24 -4.69 -11.23
N LEU A 206 21.04 -5.90 -11.75
CA LEU A 206 19.91 -6.23 -12.64
C LEU A 206 18.57 -6.07 -11.91
N GLU A 207 18.46 -6.54 -10.67
CA GLU A 207 17.29 -6.33 -9.80
C GLU A 207 17.06 -4.84 -9.51
N THR A 208 18.12 -4.06 -9.28
CA THR A 208 18.04 -2.61 -9.07
C THR A 208 17.56 -1.88 -10.32
N ILE A 209 18.07 -2.26 -11.50
CA ILE A 209 17.58 -1.74 -12.80
C ILE A 209 16.10 -2.09 -12.96
N ALA A 210 15.70 -3.36 -12.77
CA ALA A 210 14.32 -3.81 -12.87
C ALA A 210 13.36 -3.01 -11.96
N LYS A 211 13.76 -2.76 -10.71
CA LYS A 211 13.01 -1.91 -9.76
C LYS A 211 12.85 -0.49 -10.26
N ILE A 212 13.91 0.14 -10.78
CA ILE A 212 13.84 1.54 -11.21
C ILE A 212 13.11 1.70 -12.54
N ILE A 213 13.30 0.82 -13.53
CA ILE A 213 12.54 0.91 -14.79
C ILE A 213 11.04 0.67 -14.57
N SER A 214 10.67 -0.20 -13.62
CA SER A 214 9.28 -0.41 -13.22
C SER A 214 8.72 0.85 -12.55
N LYS A 215 9.47 1.45 -11.61
CA LYS A 215 9.11 2.73 -10.97
C LYS A 215 8.96 3.89 -11.95
N ASN A 216 9.74 3.89 -13.03
CA ASN A 216 9.65 4.87 -14.12
C ASN A 216 8.56 4.53 -15.16
N ARG A 217 7.85 3.39 -15.00
CA ARG A 217 6.88 2.84 -15.97
C ARG A 217 7.45 2.58 -17.36
N SER A 218 8.76 2.35 -17.43
CA SER A 218 9.50 2.11 -18.67
C SER A 218 9.53 0.63 -19.07
N LEU A 219 9.09 -0.29 -18.21
CA LEU A 219 9.02 -1.72 -18.54
C LEU A 219 7.96 -1.97 -19.64
N ASN A 220 8.44 -2.29 -20.83
CA ASN A 220 7.66 -2.52 -22.05
C ASN A 220 8.23 -3.72 -22.85
N PRO A 221 7.58 -4.18 -23.93
CA PRO A 221 8.03 -5.33 -24.75
C PRO A 221 9.48 -5.28 -25.22
N ARG A 222 10.03 -4.09 -25.52
CA ARG A 222 11.42 -3.90 -25.96
C ARG A 222 12.38 -4.03 -24.78
N THR A 223 12.13 -3.29 -23.70
CA THR A 223 13.00 -3.34 -22.51
C THR A 223 12.95 -4.70 -21.81
N LEU A 224 11.84 -5.45 -21.93
CA LEU A 224 11.71 -6.80 -21.38
C LEU A 224 12.82 -7.72 -21.90
N GLN A 225 13.18 -7.62 -23.20
CA GLN A 225 14.22 -8.45 -23.82
C GLN A 225 15.58 -8.34 -23.12
N LEU A 226 15.87 -7.21 -22.46
CA LEU A 226 17.10 -6.99 -21.69
C LEU A 226 17.24 -7.90 -20.45
N PHE A 227 16.12 -8.45 -19.98
CA PHE A 227 16.06 -9.31 -18.79
C PHE A 227 15.86 -10.80 -19.15
N LEU A 228 15.61 -11.12 -20.42
CA LEU A 228 15.37 -12.49 -20.87
C LEU A 228 16.66 -13.15 -21.36
N GLY A 229 16.90 -14.38 -20.93
CA GLY A 229 18.06 -15.16 -21.34
C GLY A 229 18.04 -16.57 -20.75
N SER A 230 18.60 -17.54 -21.47
CA SER A 230 18.57 -18.95 -21.07
C SER A 230 19.35 -19.24 -19.79
N HIS A 231 20.27 -18.35 -19.40
CA HIS A 231 21.05 -18.40 -18.17
C HIS A 231 20.32 -17.83 -16.94
N GLN A 232 19.13 -17.23 -17.11
CA GLN A 232 18.43 -16.60 -16.00
C GLN A 232 17.70 -17.64 -15.13
N GLU A 233 18.12 -17.75 -13.87
CA GLU A 233 17.43 -18.55 -12.85
C GLU A 233 16.39 -17.75 -12.06
N SER A 234 16.47 -16.42 -12.08
CA SER A 234 15.58 -15.51 -11.35
C SER A 234 15.19 -14.33 -12.23
N LEU A 235 13.90 -13.99 -12.28
CA LEU A 235 13.36 -12.86 -13.03
C LEU A 235 12.31 -12.11 -12.20
N SER A 236 12.49 -10.79 -12.07
CA SER A 236 11.59 -9.94 -11.29
C SER A 236 11.13 -8.74 -12.10
N LEU A 237 9.82 -8.64 -12.33
CA LEU A 237 9.16 -7.60 -13.11
C LEU A 237 8.17 -6.86 -12.20
N TYR A 238 8.51 -5.65 -11.74
CA TYR A 238 7.75 -4.97 -10.68
C TYR A 238 6.61 -4.06 -11.18
N ASP A 239 6.50 -3.81 -12.49
CA ASP A 239 5.35 -3.15 -13.12
C ASP A 239 5.13 -3.71 -14.54
N ALA A 240 4.47 -4.85 -14.63
CA ALA A 240 4.16 -5.54 -15.89
C ALA A 240 2.91 -5.00 -16.61
N ALA A 241 2.34 -3.86 -16.19
CA ALA A 241 1.07 -3.36 -16.71
C ALA A 241 1.09 -3.06 -18.22
N ASN A 242 2.27 -2.73 -18.77
CA ASN A 242 2.50 -2.42 -20.19
C ASN A 242 2.99 -3.64 -21.01
N LEU A 243 2.99 -4.86 -20.45
CA LEU A 243 3.38 -6.08 -21.17
C LEU A 243 2.13 -6.80 -21.72
N ASP A 244 2.20 -7.24 -22.97
CA ASP A 244 1.14 -8.04 -23.58
C ASP A 244 1.28 -9.55 -23.29
N THR A 245 0.26 -10.32 -23.69
CA THR A 245 0.20 -11.77 -23.48
C THR A 245 1.31 -12.54 -24.21
N GLU A 246 1.77 -12.07 -25.38
CA GLU A 246 2.84 -12.75 -26.14
C GLU A 246 4.20 -12.51 -25.51
N CYS A 247 4.46 -11.31 -24.99
CA CYS A 247 5.61 -10.99 -24.16
C CYS A 247 5.67 -11.90 -22.93
N LEU A 248 4.55 -12.03 -22.20
CA LEU A 248 4.50 -12.91 -21.03
C LEU A 248 4.69 -14.40 -21.39
N LYS A 249 4.14 -14.89 -22.52
CA LYS A 249 4.42 -16.25 -23.04
C LYS A 249 5.90 -16.43 -23.39
N SER A 250 6.54 -15.41 -23.96
CA SER A 250 7.95 -15.47 -24.40
C SER A 250 8.93 -15.71 -23.24
N ILE A 251 8.59 -15.28 -22.02
CA ILE A 251 9.40 -15.53 -20.81
C ILE A 251 9.69 -17.03 -20.65
N ALA A 252 8.68 -17.89 -20.79
CA ALA A 252 8.85 -19.32 -20.61
C ALA A 252 9.54 -20.02 -21.80
N VAL A 253 9.66 -19.35 -22.95
CA VAL A 253 10.42 -19.82 -24.12
C VAL A 253 11.90 -19.43 -23.98
N LEU A 254 12.17 -18.20 -23.52
CA LEU A 254 13.51 -17.63 -23.47
C LEU A 254 14.26 -17.93 -22.16
N CYS A 255 13.53 -18.17 -21.06
CA CYS A 255 14.08 -18.51 -19.74
C CYS A 255 13.61 -19.91 -19.26
N PRO A 256 13.96 -21.01 -19.96
CA PRO A 256 13.42 -22.36 -19.65
C PRO A 256 13.90 -22.95 -18.31
N HIS A 257 15.00 -22.43 -17.75
CA HIS A 257 15.60 -22.90 -16.49
C HIS A 257 15.23 -22.07 -15.26
N LEU A 258 14.26 -21.17 -15.41
CA LEU A 258 13.83 -20.25 -14.36
C LEU A 258 13.35 -21.00 -13.10
N LYS A 259 13.86 -20.58 -11.94
CA LYS A 259 13.52 -21.08 -10.60
C LYS A 259 12.63 -20.09 -9.86
N ASN A 260 12.92 -18.79 -9.97
CA ASN A 260 12.20 -17.73 -9.29
C ASN A 260 11.56 -16.78 -10.31
N LEU A 261 10.25 -16.56 -10.20
CA LEU A 261 9.51 -15.62 -11.04
C LEU A 261 8.67 -14.67 -10.18
N THR A 262 8.97 -13.38 -10.24
CA THR A 262 8.17 -12.30 -9.64
C THR A 262 7.56 -11.45 -10.76
N ILE A 263 6.24 -11.33 -10.81
CA ILE A 263 5.55 -10.44 -11.76
C ILE A 263 4.45 -9.67 -11.01
N HIS A 264 4.65 -8.35 -10.89
CA HIS A 264 3.70 -7.43 -10.29
C HIS A 264 2.98 -6.59 -11.33
N PHE A 265 1.79 -6.11 -10.98
CA PHE A 265 0.83 -5.47 -11.90
C PHE A 265 0.57 -6.32 -13.16
N ALA A 266 0.40 -7.63 -12.97
CA ALA A 266 0.25 -8.65 -14.00
C ALA A 266 -1.13 -8.63 -14.71
N GLY A 267 -1.65 -7.44 -15.05
CA GLY A 267 -3.03 -7.26 -15.52
C GLY A 267 -3.37 -7.98 -16.83
N GLN A 268 -2.37 -8.28 -17.67
CA GLN A 268 -2.52 -9.05 -18.91
C GLN A 268 -2.23 -10.55 -18.75
N LEU A 269 -1.98 -11.04 -17.52
CA LEU A 269 -1.74 -12.46 -17.28
C LEU A 269 -3.04 -13.24 -17.46
N SER A 270 -3.15 -14.00 -18.55
CA SER A 270 -4.33 -14.79 -18.92
C SER A 270 -4.09 -16.29 -18.81
N GLY A 271 -5.16 -17.09 -18.81
CA GLY A 271 -5.07 -18.56 -18.79
C GLY A 271 -4.20 -19.16 -19.91
N ASP A 272 -4.11 -18.51 -21.07
CA ASP A 272 -3.27 -18.99 -22.17
C ASP A 272 -1.77 -18.73 -21.95
N VAL A 273 -1.44 -17.69 -21.17
CA VAL A 273 -0.07 -17.48 -20.68
C VAL A 273 0.27 -18.57 -19.65
N ILE A 274 -0.64 -18.86 -18.72
CA ILE A 274 -0.48 -19.92 -17.71
C ILE A 274 -0.29 -21.29 -18.36
N LYS A 275 -1.05 -21.62 -19.42
CA LYS A 275 -0.87 -22.84 -20.23
C LYS A 275 0.50 -22.89 -20.92
N ALA A 276 0.98 -21.77 -21.46
CA ALA A 276 2.31 -21.71 -22.04
C ALA A 276 3.40 -21.95 -20.98
N TRP A 277 3.31 -21.30 -19.82
CA TRP A 277 4.23 -21.45 -18.69
C TRP A 277 4.27 -22.89 -18.15
N THR A 278 3.11 -23.47 -17.83
CA THR A 278 2.97 -24.86 -17.36
C THR A 278 3.48 -25.90 -18.36
N SER A 279 3.51 -25.59 -19.66
CA SER A 279 4.08 -26.47 -20.69
C SER A 279 5.61 -26.37 -20.84
N LYS A 280 6.23 -25.29 -20.35
CA LYS A 280 7.65 -24.97 -20.62
C LYS A 280 8.55 -24.92 -19.38
N PHE A 281 8.10 -24.29 -18.28
CA PHE A 281 8.86 -24.26 -17.04
C PHE A 281 8.97 -25.65 -16.43
N LYS A 282 10.17 -26.01 -15.96
CA LYS A 282 10.48 -27.32 -15.37
C LYS A 282 11.00 -27.24 -13.93
N ASN A 283 11.59 -26.11 -13.56
CA ASN A 283 12.41 -25.96 -12.35
C ASN A 283 11.87 -24.87 -11.40
N LEU A 284 10.61 -24.44 -11.57
CA LEU A 284 10.05 -23.32 -10.82
C LEU A 284 9.86 -23.68 -9.34
N THR A 285 10.54 -22.95 -8.46
CA THR A 285 10.54 -23.11 -6.99
C THR A 285 9.90 -21.93 -6.26
N SER A 286 9.99 -20.72 -6.83
CA SER A 286 9.40 -19.51 -6.25
C SER A 286 8.54 -18.79 -7.28
N LEU A 287 7.31 -18.46 -6.92
CA LEU A 287 6.37 -17.73 -7.77
C LEU A 287 5.66 -16.64 -6.97
N ASP A 288 5.82 -15.39 -7.38
CA ASP A 288 5.17 -14.21 -6.81
C ASP A 288 4.38 -13.50 -7.91
N ILE A 289 3.05 -13.49 -7.79
CA ILE A 289 2.13 -12.88 -8.76
C ILE A 289 1.23 -11.86 -8.07
N HIS A 290 1.34 -10.60 -8.48
CA HIS A 290 0.49 -9.51 -8.02
C HIS A 290 -0.39 -8.96 -9.15
N GLY A 291 -1.71 -8.90 -8.93
CA GLY A 291 -2.66 -8.20 -9.81
C GLY A 291 -3.04 -8.96 -11.08
N ALA A 292 -3.15 -10.29 -11.02
CA ALA A 292 -3.48 -11.14 -12.17
C ALA A 292 -5.01 -11.36 -12.33
N TYR A 293 -5.73 -10.27 -12.61
CA TYR A 293 -7.20 -10.24 -12.64
C TYR A 293 -7.86 -11.05 -13.77
N LEU A 294 -7.11 -11.50 -14.80
CA LEU A 294 -7.66 -12.22 -15.94
C LEU A 294 -7.60 -13.76 -15.82
N VAL A 295 -6.68 -14.30 -15.02
CA VAL A 295 -6.54 -15.76 -14.78
C VAL A 295 -7.81 -16.30 -14.11
N LYS A 296 -8.32 -17.45 -14.58
CA LYS A 296 -9.50 -18.12 -14.00
C LYS A 296 -9.09 -19.16 -12.94
N PRO A 297 -9.96 -19.53 -11.99
CA PRO A 297 -9.67 -20.55 -10.98
C PRO A 297 -9.12 -21.86 -11.56
N ASN A 298 -9.71 -22.36 -12.65
CA ASN A 298 -9.24 -23.59 -13.31
C ASN A 298 -7.80 -23.49 -13.83
N ASP A 299 -7.37 -22.32 -14.33
CA ASP A 299 -6.01 -22.10 -14.80
C ASP A 299 -5.02 -21.99 -13.62
N TRP A 300 -5.43 -21.34 -12.52
CA TRP A 300 -4.68 -21.32 -11.25
C TRP A 300 -4.47 -22.74 -10.69
N VAL A 301 -5.56 -23.50 -10.55
CA VAL A 301 -5.55 -24.89 -10.05
C VAL A 301 -4.68 -25.78 -10.94
N ALA A 302 -4.73 -25.61 -12.27
CA ALA A 302 -3.86 -26.34 -13.20
C ALA A 302 -2.37 -25.98 -13.01
N MET A 303 -2.05 -24.71 -12.76
CA MET A 303 -0.68 -24.26 -12.48
C MET A 303 -0.17 -24.79 -11.14
N ILE A 304 -0.98 -24.69 -10.09
CA ILE A 304 -0.66 -25.20 -8.75
C ILE A 304 -0.42 -26.71 -8.81
N LYS A 305 -1.33 -27.48 -9.44
CA LYS A 305 -1.14 -28.93 -9.64
C LYS A 305 0.09 -29.28 -10.48
N LYS A 306 0.55 -28.37 -11.36
CA LYS A 306 1.73 -28.59 -12.20
C LYS A 306 3.05 -28.33 -11.49
N PHE A 307 3.11 -27.31 -10.62
CA PHE A 307 4.34 -26.87 -9.95
C PHE A 307 4.41 -27.17 -8.45
N GLY A 308 3.30 -27.57 -7.80
CA GLY A 308 3.19 -27.64 -6.34
C GLY A 308 4.26 -28.52 -5.67
N SER A 309 4.66 -29.62 -6.30
CA SER A 309 5.72 -30.49 -5.75
C SER A 309 7.12 -29.87 -5.76
N SER A 310 7.38 -28.87 -6.61
CA SER A 310 8.65 -28.13 -6.67
C SER A 310 8.59 -26.74 -6.02
N LEU A 311 7.40 -26.19 -5.77
CA LEU A 311 7.25 -24.88 -5.13
C LEU A 311 7.65 -24.93 -3.65
N THR A 312 8.59 -24.06 -3.28
CA THR A 312 9.00 -23.76 -1.90
C THR A 312 8.51 -22.38 -1.45
N SER A 313 8.21 -21.49 -2.39
CA SER A 313 7.61 -20.17 -2.11
C SER A 313 6.49 -19.85 -3.11
N PHE A 314 5.33 -19.43 -2.59
CA PHE A 314 4.20 -18.99 -3.38
C PHE A 314 3.59 -17.73 -2.77
N LYS A 315 3.57 -16.65 -3.54
CA LYS A 315 2.95 -15.38 -3.16
C LYS A 315 1.91 -14.98 -4.20
N VAL A 316 0.70 -14.67 -3.74
CA VAL A 316 -0.38 -14.18 -4.59
C VAL A 316 -1.04 -12.97 -3.92
N SER A 317 -1.14 -11.87 -4.67
CA SER A 317 -1.73 -10.63 -4.17
C SER A 317 -2.64 -9.94 -5.18
N HIS A 318 -3.75 -9.35 -4.70
CA HIS A 318 -4.77 -8.69 -5.54
C HIS A 318 -5.26 -9.56 -6.72
N CYS A 319 -5.48 -10.85 -6.47
CA CYS A 319 -5.96 -11.79 -7.50
C CYS A 319 -7.42 -12.17 -7.21
N SER A 320 -8.36 -11.34 -7.67
CA SER A 320 -9.80 -11.47 -7.36
C SER A 320 -10.50 -12.75 -7.86
N LYS A 321 -9.80 -13.58 -8.64
CA LYS A 321 -10.22 -14.90 -9.14
C LYS A 321 -9.38 -16.05 -8.59
N PHE A 322 -8.57 -15.77 -7.57
CA PHE A 322 -7.93 -16.79 -6.75
C PHE A 322 -8.90 -17.09 -5.60
N ASP A 323 -9.51 -18.26 -5.63
CA ASP A 323 -10.62 -18.67 -4.77
C ASP A 323 -10.24 -19.87 -3.89
N GLU A 324 -11.21 -20.35 -3.10
CA GLU A 324 -11.07 -21.49 -2.21
C GLU A 324 -10.57 -22.76 -2.93
N SER A 325 -11.03 -23.03 -4.16
CA SER A 325 -10.56 -24.17 -4.96
C SER A 325 -9.08 -24.06 -5.33
N CYS A 326 -8.54 -22.84 -5.46
CA CYS A 326 -7.11 -22.61 -5.61
C CYS A 326 -6.35 -22.90 -4.30
N VAL A 327 -6.91 -22.52 -3.14
CA VAL A 327 -6.33 -22.82 -1.82
C VAL A 327 -6.36 -24.31 -1.49
N GLU A 328 -7.46 -25.01 -1.84
CA GLU A 328 -7.56 -26.47 -1.75
C GLU A 328 -6.46 -27.15 -2.57
N ALA A 329 -6.24 -26.68 -3.80
CA ALA A 329 -5.16 -27.17 -4.65
C ALA A 329 -3.77 -26.93 -4.06
N LEU A 330 -3.53 -25.78 -3.40
CA LEU A 330 -2.27 -25.53 -2.68
C LEU A 330 -2.09 -26.56 -1.56
N GLY A 331 -3.06 -26.68 -0.64
CA GLY A 331 -3.01 -27.60 0.49
C GLY A 331 -2.83 -29.07 0.08
N ASN A 332 -3.42 -29.48 -1.04
CA ASN A 332 -3.32 -30.86 -1.54
C ASN A 332 -2.06 -31.17 -2.36
N THR A 333 -1.27 -30.17 -2.82
CA THR A 333 -0.14 -30.42 -3.74
C THR A 333 1.19 -29.79 -3.34
N CYS A 334 1.19 -28.73 -2.54
CA CYS A 334 2.39 -27.95 -2.20
C CYS A 334 3.10 -28.46 -0.93
N ALA A 335 3.35 -29.76 -0.82
CA ALA A 335 3.94 -30.41 0.36
C ALA A 335 5.40 -29.99 0.70
N ASN A 336 6.03 -29.16 -0.14
CA ASN A 336 7.37 -28.61 0.06
C ASN A 336 7.37 -27.08 0.29
N LEU A 337 6.20 -26.47 0.47
CA LEU A 337 6.07 -25.03 0.64
C LEU A 337 6.60 -24.57 2.00
N GLU A 338 7.59 -23.69 2.00
CA GLU A 338 8.14 -23.06 3.20
C GLU A 338 7.65 -21.62 3.39
N SER A 339 7.24 -20.95 2.31
CA SER A 339 6.76 -19.56 2.32
C SER A 339 5.47 -19.41 1.54
N LEU A 340 4.40 -18.94 2.21
CA LEU A 340 3.10 -18.67 1.62
C LEU A 340 2.66 -17.23 1.93
N SER A 341 2.25 -16.49 0.90
CA SER A 341 1.63 -15.18 1.06
C SER A 341 0.32 -15.10 0.27
N LEU A 342 -0.77 -14.84 0.99
CA LEU A 342 -2.12 -14.65 0.48
C LEU A 342 -2.56 -13.23 0.86
N SER A 343 -2.69 -12.32 -0.11
CA SER A 343 -3.12 -10.94 0.17
C SER A 343 -4.20 -10.42 -0.78
N GLN A 344 -5.24 -9.77 -0.24
CA GLN A 344 -6.37 -9.26 -1.03
C GLN A 344 -6.93 -10.30 -2.03
N ILE A 345 -7.13 -11.52 -1.54
CA ILE A 345 -7.84 -12.60 -2.25
C ILE A 345 -9.24 -12.81 -1.63
N MET A 346 -10.09 -13.56 -2.30
CA MET A 346 -11.39 -13.98 -1.77
C MET A 346 -11.22 -15.36 -1.12
N MET A 347 -11.35 -15.44 0.20
CA MET A 347 -11.15 -16.67 0.97
C MET A 347 -12.03 -16.65 2.22
N TYR A 348 -12.46 -17.83 2.64
CA TYR A 348 -13.27 -18.07 3.84
C TYR A 348 -12.58 -19.13 4.72
N ASN A 349 -13.11 -19.37 5.93
CA ASN A 349 -12.64 -20.37 6.89
C ASN A 349 -12.32 -21.76 6.28
N GLN A 350 -13.13 -22.26 5.34
CA GLN A 350 -12.88 -23.55 4.67
C GLN A 350 -11.56 -23.57 3.88
N GLY A 351 -11.17 -22.43 3.30
CA GLY A 351 -9.88 -22.25 2.65
C GLY A 351 -8.72 -22.32 3.64
N ILE A 352 -8.90 -21.79 4.85
CA ILE A 352 -7.90 -21.88 5.94
C ILE A 352 -7.68 -23.34 6.36
N ASP A 353 -8.74 -24.14 6.50
CA ASP A 353 -8.63 -25.57 6.86
C ASP A 353 -7.81 -26.38 5.85
N HIS A 354 -7.74 -25.96 4.58
CA HIS A 354 -6.89 -26.59 3.57
C HIS A 354 -5.40 -26.28 3.76
N LEU A 355 -5.05 -25.14 4.38
CA LEU A 355 -3.66 -24.76 4.67
C LEU A 355 -3.04 -25.60 5.80
N CYS A 356 -3.84 -26.24 6.65
CA CYS A 356 -3.39 -27.13 7.73
C CYS A 356 -2.52 -28.31 7.25
N LYS A 357 -2.56 -28.64 5.96
CA LYS A 357 -1.78 -29.70 5.30
C LYS A 357 -0.34 -29.29 4.98
N LEU A 358 0.02 -28.01 5.15
CA LEU A 358 1.31 -27.45 4.71
C LEU A 358 2.37 -27.50 5.84
N GLU A 359 2.69 -28.72 6.27
CA GLU A 359 3.54 -29.05 7.43
C GLU A 359 4.94 -28.42 7.45
N LYS A 360 5.44 -27.94 6.30
CA LYS A 360 6.79 -27.35 6.15
C LYS A 360 6.80 -25.82 6.13
N ILE A 361 5.65 -25.16 6.29
CA ILE A 361 5.58 -23.69 6.32
C ILE A 361 6.41 -23.14 7.49
N LYS A 362 7.28 -22.19 7.14
CA LYS A 362 8.05 -21.35 8.08
C LYS A 362 7.61 -19.89 7.99
N GLN A 363 7.07 -19.47 6.86
CA GLN A 363 6.58 -18.11 6.62
C GLN A 363 5.14 -18.16 6.13
N LEU A 364 4.23 -17.55 6.90
CA LEU A 364 2.83 -17.41 6.55
C LEU A 364 2.44 -15.93 6.62
N GLU A 365 1.93 -15.42 5.51
CA GLU A 365 1.37 -14.07 5.40
C GLU A 365 -0.09 -14.19 4.91
N ILE A 366 -1.04 -13.79 5.76
CA ILE A 366 -2.47 -13.66 5.45
C ILE A 366 -2.82 -12.19 5.66
N ILE A 367 -3.02 -11.44 4.58
CA ILE A 367 -3.06 -9.98 4.63
C ILE A 367 -4.30 -9.44 3.92
N GLU A 368 -5.20 -8.79 4.65
CA GLU A 368 -6.36 -8.07 4.08
C GLU A 368 -7.22 -8.99 3.19
N ILE A 369 -7.73 -10.08 3.77
CA ILE A 369 -8.61 -11.01 3.07
C ILE A 369 -9.98 -10.37 2.85
N ASN A 370 -10.55 -10.52 1.63
CA ASN A 370 -11.82 -9.90 1.25
C ASN A 370 -13.06 -10.74 1.59
N GLY A 371 -12.89 -11.80 2.38
CA GLY A 371 -13.94 -12.70 2.86
C GLY A 371 -13.75 -12.99 4.34
N GLU A 372 -14.65 -13.78 4.92
CA GLU A 372 -14.74 -14.01 6.36
C GLU A 372 -13.70 -15.04 6.83
N VAL A 373 -12.70 -14.59 7.60
CA VAL A 373 -11.65 -15.43 8.19
C VAL A 373 -11.60 -15.16 9.69
N THR A 374 -12.18 -16.05 10.49
CA THR A 374 -12.35 -15.85 11.94
C THR A 374 -11.14 -16.33 12.75
N SER A 375 -11.02 -15.84 13.99
CA SER A 375 -10.03 -16.34 14.96
C SER A 375 -10.03 -17.85 15.09
N GLU A 376 -11.20 -18.51 15.22
CA GLU A 376 -11.30 -19.97 15.37
C GLU A 376 -10.57 -20.72 14.24
N ALA A 377 -10.74 -20.28 12.98
CA ALA A 377 -10.07 -20.89 11.83
C ALA A 377 -8.55 -20.68 11.85
N ILE A 378 -8.08 -19.48 12.23
CA ILE A 378 -6.64 -19.20 12.39
C ILE A 378 -6.06 -19.99 13.57
N VAL A 379 -6.75 -20.10 14.70
CA VAL A 379 -6.35 -20.92 15.85
C VAL A 379 -6.23 -22.39 15.44
N ASN A 380 -7.21 -22.91 14.70
CA ASN A 380 -7.16 -24.27 14.14
C ASN A 380 -5.95 -24.46 13.21
N LEU A 381 -5.69 -23.52 12.31
CA LEU A 381 -4.51 -23.55 11.44
C LEU A 381 -3.20 -23.57 12.23
N LEU A 382 -3.02 -22.61 13.15
CA LEU A 382 -1.79 -22.48 13.94
C LEU A 382 -1.55 -23.71 14.82
N LYS A 383 -2.60 -24.38 15.30
CA LYS A 383 -2.48 -25.66 16.02
C LYS A 383 -1.80 -26.77 15.21
N TYR A 384 -1.96 -26.79 13.88
CA TYR A 384 -1.32 -27.77 13.00
C TYR A 384 0.07 -27.35 12.50
N ILE A 385 0.21 -26.11 12.01
CA ILE A 385 1.45 -25.64 11.36
C ILE A 385 2.32 -24.71 12.21
N GLY A 386 1.78 -24.11 13.28
CA GLY A 386 2.42 -23.06 14.08
C GLY A 386 3.77 -23.45 14.69
N GLY A 387 3.97 -24.74 14.99
CA GLY A 387 5.24 -25.25 15.51
C GLY A 387 6.43 -25.03 14.57
N GLY A 388 6.19 -24.92 13.25
CA GLY A 388 7.21 -24.61 12.25
C GLY A 388 7.37 -23.13 11.90
N ILE A 389 6.45 -22.26 12.34
CA ILE A 389 6.39 -20.87 11.88
C ILE A 389 7.48 -20.00 12.54
N GLU A 390 8.30 -19.37 11.69
CA GLU A 390 9.31 -18.37 12.05
C GLU A 390 8.87 -16.94 11.65
N LEU A 391 8.01 -16.78 10.64
CA LEU A 391 7.43 -15.51 10.22
C LEU A 391 5.91 -15.65 10.12
N LEU A 392 5.17 -14.87 10.91
CA LEU A 392 3.71 -14.79 10.87
C LEU A 392 3.27 -13.35 10.60
N THR A 393 2.47 -13.15 9.57
CA THR A 393 1.75 -11.90 9.32
C THR A 393 0.26 -12.20 9.20
N LEU A 394 -0.55 -11.56 10.05
CA LEU A 394 -2.02 -11.65 10.06
C LEU A 394 -2.67 -10.27 9.90
N SER A 395 -1.94 -9.30 9.34
CA SER A 395 -2.31 -7.89 9.32
C SER A 395 -3.56 -7.58 8.49
N LYS A 396 -4.30 -6.53 8.90
CA LYS A 396 -5.50 -6.01 8.23
C LYS A 396 -6.67 -6.99 8.09
N ASN A 397 -6.79 -7.98 8.98
CA ASN A 397 -7.95 -8.87 8.98
C ASN A 397 -8.87 -8.45 10.14
N PRO A 398 -10.03 -7.83 9.88
CA PRO A 398 -10.87 -7.23 10.93
C PRO A 398 -11.56 -8.26 11.82
N ASP A 399 -11.79 -9.47 11.30
CA ASP A 399 -12.49 -10.58 11.98
C ASP A 399 -11.56 -11.41 12.91
N LEU A 400 -10.32 -10.95 13.12
CA LEU A 400 -9.38 -11.56 14.07
C LEU A 400 -9.34 -10.78 15.39
N ASP A 401 -9.63 -11.50 16.47
CA ASP A 401 -9.71 -11.00 17.84
C ASP A 401 -8.62 -11.61 18.76
N ASP A 402 -8.69 -11.26 20.05
CA ASP A 402 -7.76 -11.69 21.09
C ASP A 402 -7.63 -13.22 21.28
N GLU A 403 -8.54 -14.06 20.76
CA GLU A 403 -8.38 -15.52 20.76
C GLU A 403 -7.22 -15.94 19.83
N THR A 404 -7.07 -15.28 18.68
CA THR A 404 -5.93 -15.48 17.78
C THR A 404 -4.61 -15.23 18.50
N LEU A 405 -4.55 -14.21 19.35
CA LEU A 405 -3.36 -13.85 20.12
C LEU A 405 -3.10 -14.86 21.26
N SER A 406 -4.11 -15.07 22.10
CA SER A 406 -3.98 -15.78 23.38
C SER A 406 -4.04 -17.32 23.28
N VAL A 407 -4.77 -17.86 22.31
CA VAL A 407 -4.91 -19.30 22.06
C VAL A 407 -4.08 -19.69 20.84
N GLY A 408 -4.20 -18.97 19.72
CA GLY A 408 -3.52 -19.28 18.47
C GLY A 408 -2.00 -19.13 18.54
N ILE A 409 -1.54 -17.88 18.66
CA ILE A 409 -0.10 -17.56 18.59
C ILE A 409 0.63 -18.04 19.84
N LYS A 410 0.12 -17.69 21.03
CA LYS A 410 0.81 -17.96 22.30
C LYS A 410 1.10 -19.44 22.53
N LEU A 411 0.12 -20.32 22.26
CA LEU A 411 0.22 -21.74 22.57
C LEU A 411 0.90 -22.56 21.47
N HIS A 412 0.77 -22.15 20.21
CA HIS A 412 1.17 -22.99 19.07
C HIS A 412 2.40 -22.49 18.31
N CYS A 413 2.87 -21.26 18.52
CA CYS A 413 3.93 -20.66 17.71
C CYS A 413 5.21 -20.27 18.51
N PRO A 414 5.98 -21.24 19.04
CA PRO A 414 7.16 -20.98 19.88
C PRO A 414 8.39 -20.50 19.12
N ASN A 415 8.44 -20.72 17.79
CA ASN A 415 9.63 -20.47 16.96
C ASN A 415 9.61 -19.11 16.23
N ILE A 416 8.62 -18.25 16.49
CA ILE A 416 8.45 -16.97 15.81
C ILE A 416 9.69 -16.08 16.01
N ARG A 417 10.18 -15.57 14.88
CA ARG A 417 11.19 -14.51 14.76
C ARG A 417 10.58 -13.18 14.34
N GLN A 418 9.60 -13.23 13.45
CA GLN A 418 8.94 -12.05 12.89
C GLN A 418 7.43 -12.17 13.05
N LEU A 419 6.82 -11.19 13.71
CA LEU A 419 5.38 -11.12 13.94
C LEU A 419 4.83 -9.78 13.46
N ASN A 420 3.83 -9.82 12.60
CA ASN A 420 3.11 -8.61 12.14
C ASN A 420 1.60 -8.81 12.34
N LEU A 421 1.04 -7.98 13.22
CA LEU A 421 -0.35 -7.97 13.64
C LEU A 421 -1.05 -6.66 13.27
N SER A 422 -0.38 -5.80 12.49
CA SER A 422 -0.80 -4.42 12.24
C SER A 422 -2.18 -4.29 11.57
N ASP A 423 -2.93 -3.24 11.95
CA ASP A 423 -4.23 -2.85 11.37
C ASP A 423 -5.34 -3.90 11.63
N CYS A 424 -5.21 -4.70 12.69
CA CYS A 424 -6.24 -5.65 13.10
C CYS A 424 -7.18 -4.99 14.13
N GLU A 425 -8.36 -4.58 13.67
CA GLU A 425 -9.25 -3.67 14.43
C GLU A 425 -9.82 -4.29 15.72
N SER A 426 -9.92 -5.62 15.80
CA SER A 426 -10.52 -6.36 16.92
C SER A 426 -9.50 -6.93 17.92
N PHE A 427 -8.20 -6.64 17.77
CA PHE A 427 -7.22 -6.91 18.83
C PHE A 427 -7.30 -5.81 19.89
N GLU A 428 -7.33 -6.19 21.17
CA GLU A 428 -7.39 -5.26 22.30
C GLU A 428 -6.12 -5.28 23.18
N ASN A 429 -5.99 -4.28 24.04
CA ASN A 429 -4.86 -4.13 24.95
C ASN A 429 -4.67 -5.36 25.86
N ASP A 430 -5.76 -5.99 26.31
CA ASP A 430 -5.69 -7.18 27.15
C ASP A 430 -5.32 -8.45 26.36
N GLY A 431 -5.66 -8.55 25.07
CA GLY A 431 -5.12 -9.57 24.16
C GLY A 431 -3.61 -9.47 23.98
N PHE A 432 -3.07 -8.27 23.77
CA PHE A 432 -1.63 -8.06 23.73
C PHE A 432 -0.96 -8.43 25.07
N LYS A 433 -1.53 -8.05 26.21
CA LYS A 433 -1.04 -8.48 27.53
C LYS A 433 -1.11 -10.01 27.68
N SER A 434 -2.21 -10.62 27.26
CA SER A 434 -2.43 -12.06 27.32
C SER A 434 -1.41 -12.82 26.46
N LEU A 435 -1.12 -12.34 25.26
CA LEU A 435 -0.06 -12.88 24.39
C LEU A 435 1.32 -12.71 25.04
N PHE A 436 1.75 -11.48 25.37
CA PHE A 436 3.16 -11.26 25.72
C PHE A 436 3.56 -11.66 27.14
N ASN A 437 2.63 -11.67 28.11
CA ASN A 437 2.93 -12.17 29.45
C ASN A 437 3.17 -13.68 29.43
N ASP A 438 4.31 -14.13 29.97
CA ASP A 438 4.70 -15.54 30.05
C ASP A 438 4.81 -16.28 28.69
N TRP A 439 4.97 -15.57 27.56
CA TRP A 439 5.16 -16.20 26.25
C TRP A 439 6.64 -16.41 25.93
N ASN A 440 6.97 -17.66 25.58
CA ASN A 440 8.34 -18.11 25.34
C ASN A 440 8.86 -17.74 23.94
N ALA A 441 8.76 -16.48 23.55
CA ALA A 441 9.19 -15.96 22.26
C ALA A 441 10.64 -15.46 22.26
N GLU A 442 11.59 -16.29 22.73
CA GLU A 442 13.00 -15.89 22.85
C GLU A 442 13.67 -15.51 21.52
N ASN A 443 13.11 -15.98 20.40
CA ASN A 443 13.63 -15.74 19.06
C ASN A 443 13.02 -14.51 18.35
N LEU A 444 11.99 -13.87 18.92
CA LEU A 444 11.29 -12.73 18.32
C LEU A 444 12.23 -11.51 18.23
N ASN A 445 12.45 -11.03 17.01
CA ASN A 445 13.33 -9.91 16.71
C ASN A 445 12.69 -8.84 15.78
N VAL A 446 11.60 -9.16 15.08
CA VAL A 446 10.77 -8.19 14.36
C VAL A 446 9.34 -8.27 14.90
N LEU A 447 8.81 -7.14 15.35
CA LEU A 447 7.43 -7.00 15.78
C LEU A 447 6.81 -5.76 15.14
N ASP A 448 5.64 -5.90 14.50
CA ASP A 448 4.85 -4.79 13.98
C ASP A 448 3.41 -4.89 14.50
N ILE A 449 3.03 -3.89 15.30
CA ILE A 449 1.69 -3.66 15.88
C ILE A 449 1.16 -2.28 15.46
N SER A 450 1.54 -1.83 14.28
CA SER A 450 1.14 -0.53 13.76
C SER A 450 -0.37 -0.45 13.55
N LYS A 451 -0.97 0.67 13.93
CA LYS A 451 -2.39 1.04 13.76
C LYS A 451 -3.37 0.24 14.62
N ASP A 452 -2.90 -0.57 15.57
CA ASP A 452 -3.76 -1.29 16.50
C ASP A 452 -4.26 -0.30 17.58
N TYR A 453 -5.28 0.51 17.22
CA TYR A 453 -5.62 1.76 17.91
C TYR A 453 -6.10 1.59 19.38
N THR A 454 -6.43 0.36 19.77
CA THR A 454 -6.92 -0.06 21.09
C THR A 454 -5.81 -0.15 22.14
N ILE A 455 -4.56 -0.41 21.74
CA ILE A 455 -3.45 -0.66 22.66
C ILE A 455 -3.03 0.62 23.41
N VAL A 456 -2.70 0.46 24.69
CA VAL A 456 -2.24 1.54 25.59
C VAL A 456 -0.93 1.16 26.28
N ASP A 457 -0.45 1.99 27.20
CA ASP A 457 0.85 1.83 27.85
C ASP A 457 1.07 0.43 28.47
N ASP A 458 0.09 -0.11 29.21
CA ASP A 458 0.16 -1.44 29.83
C ASP A 458 0.44 -2.58 28.82
N GLY A 459 -0.17 -2.53 27.63
CA GLY A 459 0.05 -3.52 26.57
C GLY A 459 1.44 -3.40 25.95
N ILE A 460 1.92 -2.16 25.78
CA ILE A 460 3.31 -1.91 25.38
C ILE A 460 4.28 -2.36 26.48
N GLU A 461 3.96 -2.20 27.77
CA GLU A 461 4.82 -2.63 28.87
C GLU A 461 4.98 -4.15 28.90
N ALA A 462 3.89 -4.90 28.71
CA ALA A 462 3.95 -6.35 28.54
C ALA A 462 4.86 -6.80 27.39
N ILE A 463 4.81 -6.13 26.23
CA ILE A 463 5.72 -6.38 25.10
C ILE A 463 7.17 -6.08 25.50
N VAL A 464 7.41 -4.88 26.04
CA VAL A 464 8.75 -4.36 26.32
C VAL A 464 9.47 -5.21 27.38
N ASP A 465 8.75 -5.68 28.39
CA ASP A 465 9.34 -6.41 29.53
C ASP A 465 9.64 -7.87 29.21
N ASN A 466 8.77 -8.52 28.42
CA ASN A 466 8.94 -9.94 28.08
C ASN A 466 9.87 -10.16 26.87
N VAL A 467 9.68 -9.41 25.77
CA VAL A 467 10.41 -9.62 24.50
C VAL A 467 11.38 -8.50 24.12
N GLY A 468 11.27 -7.30 24.71
CA GLY A 468 12.02 -6.09 24.29
C GLY A 468 13.54 -6.26 24.19
N LYS A 469 14.14 -7.10 25.06
CA LYS A 469 15.58 -7.45 25.05
C LYS A 469 16.08 -8.08 23.73
N ASN A 470 15.17 -8.59 22.89
CA ASN A 470 15.48 -9.29 21.64
C ASN A 470 15.05 -8.54 20.38
N ILE A 471 14.16 -7.54 20.51
CA ILE A 471 13.63 -6.78 19.37
C ILE A 471 14.73 -5.95 18.69
N GLU A 472 14.83 -6.13 17.37
CA GLU A 472 15.71 -5.39 16.47
C GLU A 472 14.92 -4.44 15.57
N VAL A 473 13.68 -4.76 15.23
CA VAL A 473 12.78 -3.92 14.43
C VAL A 473 11.42 -3.84 15.12
N PHE A 474 10.96 -2.62 15.43
CA PHE A 474 9.67 -2.39 16.07
C PHE A 474 8.78 -1.41 15.29
N GLY A 475 7.65 -1.89 14.81
CA GLY A 475 6.60 -1.10 14.18
C GLY A 475 5.49 -0.77 15.18
N MET A 476 5.24 0.52 15.40
CA MET A 476 4.19 1.02 16.29
C MET A 476 3.53 2.29 15.72
N ASN A 477 3.42 2.35 14.39
CA ASN A 477 2.95 3.50 13.64
C ASN A 477 1.46 3.77 13.95
N LYS A 478 1.06 5.03 14.13
CA LYS A 478 -0.28 5.49 14.54
C LYS A 478 -0.79 5.01 15.91
N LEU A 479 0.05 4.46 16.79
CA LEU A 479 -0.35 4.19 18.17
C LEU A 479 -0.44 5.51 18.96
N LYS A 480 -1.63 6.12 18.95
CA LYS A 480 -1.87 7.49 19.48
C LYS A 480 -2.03 7.55 20.99
N ASN A 481 -2.42 6.44 21.62
CA ASN A 481 -2.73 6.36 23.05
C ASN A 481 -1.50 6.05 23.92
N VAL A 482 -0.36 5.74 23.29
CA VAL A 482 0.92 5.50 23.99
C VAL A 482 1.51 6.82 24.49
N THR A 483 1.87 6.88 25.76
CA THR A 483 2.40 8.10 26.38
C THR A 483 3.88 8.31 26.10
N ARG A 484 4.34 9.54 26.32
CA ARG A 484 5.76 9.92 26.24
C ARG A 484 6.64 9.07 27.17
N ASN A 485 6.13 8.74 28.35
CA ASN A 485 6.89 7.95 29.33
C ASN A 485 7.11 6.52 28.81
N GLN A 486 6.08 5.94 28.18
CA GLN A 486 6.20 4.62 27.60
C GLN A 486 7.09 4.59 26.34
N LEU A 487 7.04 5.63 25.51
CA LEU A 487 8.01 5.80 24.41
C LEU A 487 9.47 5.84 24.90
N ILE A 488 9.72 6.44 26.06
CA ILE A 488 11.05 6.43 26.71
C ILE A 488 11.39 5.03 27.26
N SER A 489 10.43 4.34 27.89
CA SER A 489 10.58 2.97 28.41
C SER A 489 11.00 1.97 27.32
N ILE A 490 10.41 2.07 26.12
CA ILE A 490 10.82 1.26 24.95
C ILE A 490 12.31 1.45 24.66
N SER A 491 12.81 2.70 24.66
CA SER A 491 14.21 2.97 24.34
C SER A 491 15.20 2.40 25.36
N THR A 492 14.83 2.33 26.65
CA THR A 492 15.72 1.81 27.71
C THR A 492 15.70 0.29 27.79
N LYS A 493 14.56 -0.35 27.47
CA LYS A 493 14.36 -1.80 27.58
C LYS A 493 14.56 -2.56 26.24
N MET A 494 14.73 -1.86 25.09
CA MET A 494 15.09 -2.44 23.78
C MET A 494 16.52 -2.07 23.31
N PRO A 495 17.59 -2.63 23.91
CA PRO A 495 18.98 -2.24 23.58
C PRO A 495 19.48 -2.71 22.20
N LYS A 496 18.87 -3.77 21.63
CA LYS A 496 19.24 -4.33 20.31
C LYS A 496 18.58 -3.62 19.13
N LEU A 497 17.69 -2.66 19.39
CA LEU A 497 16.86 -1.99 18.39
C LEU A 497 17.71 -1.33 17.30
N LYS A 498 17.44 -1.70 16.04
CA LYS A 498 18.06 -1.22 14.81
C LYS A 498 17.13 -0.28 14.04
N GLU A 499 15.84 -0.59 14.00
CA GLU A 499 14.84 0.22 13.31
C GLU A 499 13.57 0.36 14.15
N ILE A 500 13.00 1.57 14.17
CA ILE A 500 11.70 1.83 14.80
C ILE A 500 10.81 2.72 13.93
N ASP A 501 9.52 2.41 13.87
CA ASP A 501 8.49 3.29 13.31
C ASP A 501 7.53 3.79 14.40
N ILE A 502 7.79 5.01 14.86
CA ILE A 502 6.95 5.78 15.81
C ILE A 502 6.16 6.88 15.09
N SER A 503 5.99 6.78 13.77
CA SER A 503 5.23 7.76 13.00
C SER A 503 3.80 7.87 13.52
N TRP A 504 3.25 9.08 13.56
CA TRP A 504 1.92 9.41 14.06
C TRP A 504 1.63 9.03 15.52
N CYS A 505 2.64 8.64 16.31
CA CYS A 505 2.56 8.63 17.77
C CYS A 505 2.56 10.08 18.27
N SER A 506 1.45 10.50 18.88
CA SER A 506 1.17 11.91 19.23
C SER A 506 2.16 12.50 20.24
N GLN A 507 2.77 11.65 21.07
CA GLN A 507 3.63 12.02 22.20
C GLN A 507 5.14 11.98 21.88
N THR A 508 5.50 11.82 20.60
CA THR A 508 6.90 11.78 20.14
C THR A 508 7.47 13.20 20.02
N ASP A 509 8.26 13.60 21.02
CA ASP A 509 9.01 14.87 21.06
C ASP A 509 10.54 14.66 20.84
N ASP A 510 11.30 15.76 20.79
CA ASP A 510 12.76 15.73 20.60
C ASP A 510 13.50 14.91 21.69
N SER A 511 12.94 14.81 22.89
CA SER A 511 13.52 14.08 24.02
C SER A 511 13.26 12.57 23.97
N VAL A 512 12.14 12.14 23.37
CA VAL A 512 11.91 10.73 23.00
C VAL A 512 12.97 10.30 21.99
N ILE A 513 13.19 11.08 20.92
CA ILE A 513 14.25 10.79 19.93
C ILE A 513 15.62 10.76 20.60
N LYS A 514 15.91 11.71 21.51
CA LYS A 514 17.15 11.72 22.30
C LYS A 514 17.35 10.41 23.05
N SER A 515 16.32 9.91 23.73
CA SER A 515 16.38 8.68 24.50
C SER A 515 16.69 7.45 23.63
N PHE A 516 16.08 7.34 22.45
CA PHE A 516 16.46 6.32 21.45
C PHE A 516 17.91 6.43 20.99
N MET A 517 18.40 7.64 20.73
CA MET A 517 19.80 7.86 20.32
C MET A 517 20.82 7.52 21.41
N GLU A 518 20.47 7.74 22.68
CA GLU A 518 21.34 7.50 23.84
C GLU A 518 21.36 6.02 24.25
N ASN A 519 20.20 5.35 24.27
CA ASN A 519 20.07 3.99 24.78
C ASN A 519 20.27 2.89 23.71
N CYS A 520 19.72 3.05 22.51
CA CYS A 520 19.78 2.04 21.45
C CYS A 520 21.08 2.19 20.63
N GLN A 521 22.15 1.48 21.01
CA GLN A 521 23.46 1.64 20.35
C GLN A 521 23.54 1.06 18.94
N HIS A 522 22.65 0.11 18.60
CA HIS A 522 22.57 -0.51 17.28
C HIS A 522 21.60 0.19 16.33
N LEU A 523 20.98 1.29 16.75
CA LEU A 523 19.98 2.03 16.00
C LEU A 523 20.55 2.55 14.68
N LYS A 524 19.80 2.35 13.60
CA LYS A 524 20.13 2.77 12.22
C LYS A 524 19.04 3.65 11.63
N GLN A 525 17.78 3.47 12.04
CA GLN A 525 16.65 4.17 11.43
C GLN A 525 15.55 4.49 12.45
N ILE A 526 15.04 5.72 12.40
CA ILE A 526 13.81 6.14 13.09
C ILE A 526 12.86 6.72 12.05
N LYS A 527 11.67 6.14 11.89
CA LYS A 527 10.57 6.77 11.16
C LYS A 527 9.66 7.50 12.16
N CYS A 528 9.37 8.78 11.87
CA CYS A 528 8.62 9.68 12.75
C CYS A 528 7.73 10.65 11.95
N PHE A 529 7.13 10.14 10.86
CA PHE A 529 6.22 10.93 10.03
C PHE A 529 5.02 11.40 10.86
N GLY A 530 4.62 12.67 10.72
CA GLY A 530 3.43 13.20 11.42
C GLY A 530 3.60 13.41 12.93
N CYS A 531 4.78 13.20 13.51
CA CYS A 531 5.08 13.54 14.90
C CYS A 531 5.24 15.07 15.05
N LEU A 532 4.17 15.75 15.46
CA LEU A 532 4.08 17.22 15.44
C LEU A 532 4.84 17.93 16.58
N LEU A 533 5.29 17.20 17.61
CA LEU A 533 6.07 17.75 18.71
C LEU A 533 7.60 17.78 18.42
N LEU A 534 8.04 17.24 17.28
CA LEU A 534 9.43 17.31 16.85
C LEU A 534 9.79 18.71 16.35
N THR A 535 10.90 19.26 16.84
CA THR A 535 11.37 20.59 16.48
C THR A 535 12.68 20.54 15.68
N ARG A 536 13.17 21.70 15.25
CA ARG A 536 14.48 21.83 14.58
C ARG A 536 15.66 21.44 15.47
N PHE A 537 15.42 21.24 16.76
CA PHE A 537 16.41 20.79 17.75
C PHE A 537 16.40 19.27 17.95
N CYS A 538 15.60 18.53 17.17
CA CYS A 538 15.59 17.07 17.12
C CYS A 538 17.02 16.51 16.96
N PRO A 539 17.50 15.67 17.89
CA PRO A 539 18.90 15.28 17.95
C PRO A 539 19.28 14.31 16.82
N GLN A 540 20.49 14.47 16.29
CA GLN A 540 21.04 13.62 15.24
C GLN A 540 22.27 12.86 15.75
N LYS A 541 22.38 11.58 15.40
CA LYS A 541 23.53 10.71 15.70
C LYS A 541 24.12 10.21 14.38
N SER A 542 25.45 10.28 14.25
CA SER A 542 26.13 9.80 13.04
C SER A 542 25.82 8.32 12.80
N GLY A 543 25.40 7.99 11.58
CA GLY A 543 24.99 6.63 11.21
C GLY A 543 23.51 6.30 11.45
N VAL A 544 22.73 7.17 12.10
CA VAL A 544 21.28 6.99 12.30
C VAL A 544 20.50 7.87 11.32
N GLN A 545 19.62 7.27 10.53
CA GLN A 545 18.74 7.96 9.60
C GLN A 545 17.39 8.28 10.25
N ILE A 546 17.09 9.56 10.40
CA ILE A 546 15.75 10.02 10.80
C ILE A 546 14.94 10.28 9.53
N ILE A 547 13.79 9.62 9.40
CA ILE A 547 12.89 9.71 8.25
C ILE A 547 11.55 10.29 8.70
N GLY A 548 11.05 11.27 7.97
CA GLY A 548 9.71 11.83 8.20
C GLY A 548 9.62 12.98 9.21
N CYS A 549 10.73 13.39 9.84
CA CYS A 549 10.78 14.56 10.72
C CYS A 549 10.64 15.86 9.89
N PRO A 550 9.53 16.61 9.96
CA PRO A 550 9.33 17.79 9.11
C PRO A 550 10.25 18.95 9.50
N ALA A 551 10.69 19.00 10.75
CA ALA A 551 11.48 20.10 11.28
C ALA A 551 12.96 20.05 10.85
N LEU A 552 13.44 18.89 10.40
CA LEU A 552 14.78 18.74 9.79
C LEU A 552 14.80 19.11 8.29
N LEU A 553 13.64 19.36 7.66
CA LEU A 553 13.52 19.78 6.26
C LEU A 553 13.46 21.32 6.09
N MET A 554 13.73 22.09 7.15
CA MET A 554 13.72 23.56 7.14
C MET A 554 15.11 24.19 7.36
N LEU A 555 16.17 23.41 7.09
CA LEU A 555 17.58 23.83 7.03
C LEU A 555 18.12 23.54 5.63
#